data_AF-A0A158G3J1-F1
#
_entry.id   AF-A0A158G3J1-F1
#
_cell.length_a   1.000
_cell.length_b   1.000
_cell.length_c   1.000
_cell.angle_alpha   90.00
_cell.angle_beta   90.00
_cell.angle_gamma   90.00
#
_symmetry.space_group_name_H-M   'P 1'
#
loop_
_entity.id
_entity.type
_entity.pdbx_description
1 polymer ?
#
loop_
_entity_poly.entity_id
_entity_poly.type
_entity_poly.pdbx_seq_one_letter_code
_entity_poly.pdbx_strand_id
1 'polypeptide(L)'
;MKDLQEATEKICEIKGECMALQVMFDALLRVLPPQALPGLLAEHSKAAEIARVTLLNKENVSDMVIASFDLHVQNMSSNLQSLQ
;
A
#
# COMPACT_ATOMS: atom_id res chain seq x y z
N MET A 1 -15.59 -13.36 -23.64
CA MET A 1 -16.61 -12.44 -23.08
C MET A 1 -16.93 -12.72 -21.61
N LYS A 2 -16.97 -13.97 -21.12
CA LYS A 2 -17.04 -14.25 -19.67
C LYS A 2 -15.77 -13.81 -18.92
N ASP A 3 -14.62 -14.06 -19.54
CA ASP A 3 -13.28 -13.70 -19.06
C ASP A 3 -13.09 -12.21 -18.72
N LEU A 4 -13.47 -11.29 -19.62
CA LEU A 4 -13.23 -9.87 -19.41
C LEU A 4 -14.20 -9.27 -18.37
N GLN A 5 -15.45 -9.74 -18.33
CA GLN A 5 -16.41 -9.30 -17.33
C GLN A 5 -16.00 -9.79 -15.94
N GLU A 6 -15.68 -11.08 -15.79
CA GLU A 6 -15.20 -11.65 -14.53
C GLU A 6 -13.91 -10.97 -14.06
N ALA A 7 -12.97 -10.68 -14.97
CA ALA A 7 -11.77 -9.91 -14.65
C ALA A 7 -12.11 -8.48 -14.15
N THR A 8 -13.08 -7.83 -14.78
CA THR A 8 -13.53 -6.48 -14.36
C THR A 8 -14.17 -6.50 -12.98
N GLU A 9 -15.02 -7.49 -12.71
CA GLU A 9 -15.65 -7.67 -11.40
C GLU A 9 -14.59 -7.93 -10.32
N LYS A 10 -13.59 -8.77 -10.61
CA LYS A 10 -12.51 -9.04 -9.67
C LYS A 10 -11.62 -7.82 -9.42
N ILE A 11 -11.34 -7.03 -10.46
CA ILE A 11 -10.64 -5.75 -10.31
C ILE A 11 -11.43 -4.79 -9.42
N CYS A 12 -12.74 -4.70 -9.60
CA CYS A 12 -13.60 -3.87 -8.76
C CYS A 12 -13.61 -4.34 -7.29
N GLU A 13 -13.67 -5.65 -7.06
CA GLU A 13 -13.58 -6.24 -5.71
C GLU A 13 -12.25 -5.88 -5.02
N ILE A 14 -11.12 -6.10 -5.70
CA ILE A 14 -9.79 -5.78 -5.17
C ILE A 14 -9.66 -4.28 -4.88
N LYS A 15 -10.16 -3.42 -5.76
CA LYS A 15 -10.16 -1.97 -5.53
C LYS A 15 -10.97 -1.60 -4.28
N GLY A 16 -12.13 -2.22 -4.08
CA GLY A 16 -12.95 -2.03 -2.88
C GLY A 16 -12.22 -2.44 -1.61
N GLU A 17 -11.54 -3.60 -1.62
CA GLU A 17 -10.71 -4.07 -0.52
C GLU A 17 -9.56 -3.10 -0.21
N CYS A 18 -8.82 -2.64 -1.22
CA CYS A 18 -7.75 -1.65 -1.04
C CYS A 18 -8.27 -0.35 -0.43
N MET A 19 -9.44 0.13 -0.84
CA MET A 19 -10.07 1.32 -0.24
C MET A 19 -10.47 1.09 1.21
N ALA A 20 -11.01 -0.08 1.55
CA ALA A 20 -11.36 -0.42 2.93
C ALA A 20 -10.12 -0.49 3.83
N LEU A 21 -9.03 -1.07 3.33
CA LEU A 21 -7.74 -1.09 4.04
C LEU A 21 -7.21 0.32 4.27
N GLN A 22 -7.27 1.20 3.26
CA GLN A 22 -6.85 2.60 3.41
C GLN A 22 -7.64 3.32 4.51
N VAL A 23 -8.97 3.16 4.53
CA VAL A 23 -9.82 3.75 5.57
C VAL A 23 -9.44 3.23 6.97
N MET A 24 -9.13 1.95 7.09
CA MET A 24 -8.68 1.36 8.36
C MET A 24 -7.33 1.93 8.80
N PHE A 25 -6.37 2.08 7.89
CA PHE A 25 -5.08 2.72 8.19
C PHE A 25 -5.27 4.17 8.64
N ASP A 26 -6.09 4.96 7.94
CA ASP A 26 -6.37 6.35 8.33
C ASP A 26 -7.05 6.45 9.70
N ALA A 27 -7.89 5.46 10.06
CA ALA A 27 -8.47 5.37 11.40
C ALA A 27 -7.41 5.05 12.47
N LEU A 28 -6.50 4.11 12.20
CA LEU A 28 -5.40 3.75 13.10
C LEU A 28 -4.45 4.92 13.34
N LEU A 29 -4.10 5.67 12.30
CA LEU A 29 -3.22 6.84 12.40
C LEU A 29 -3.80 7.93 13.31
N ARG A 30 -5.13 8.13 13.28
CA ARG A 30 -5.80 9.13 14.11
C ARG A 30 -5.83 8.81 15.60
N VAL A 31 -5.65 7.54 15.97
CA VAL A 31 -5.66 7.09 17.38
C VAL A 31 -4.28 6.74 17.90
N LEU A 32 -3.25 6.74 17.05
CA LEU A 32 -1.87 6.47 17.45
C LEU A 32 -1.31 7.63 18.28
N PRO A 33 -0.57 7.34 19.37
CA PRO A 33 0.12 8.39 20.11
C PRO A 33 1.15 9.11 19.23
N PRO A 34 1.25 10.45 19.27
CA PRO A 34 2.19 11.19 18.42
C PRO A 34 3.65 10.72 18.51
N GLN A 35 4.08 10.28 19.70
CA GLN A 35 5.42 9.73 19.92
C GLN A 35 5.71 8.42 19.17
N ALA A 36 4.68 7.73 18.67
CA ALA A 36 4.84 6.51 17.89
C ALA A 36 5.07 6.79 16.39
N LEU A 37 4.73 8.00 15.89
CA LEU A 37 4.82 8.33 14.47
C LEU A 37 6.24 8.20 13.88
N PRO A 38 7.33 8.62 14.56
CA PRO A 38 8.68 8.42 14.05
C PRO A 38 9.06 6.94 13.93
N GLY A 39 8.65 6.12 14.90
CA GLY A 39 8.87 4.67 14.87
C GLY A 39 8.10 4.00 13.74
N LEU A 40 6.84 4.39 13.53
CA LEU A 40 6.02 3.91 12.44
C LEU A 40 6.61 4.26 11.06
N LEU A 41 7.10 5.49 10.88
CA LEU A 41 7.74 5.91 9.62
C LEU A 41 9.01 5.08 9.32
N ALA A 42 9.82 4.81 10.35
CA ALA A 42 11.02 3.98 10.21
C ALA A 42 10.67 2.53 9.86
N GLU A 43 9.70 1.93 10.55
CA GLU A 43 9.26 0.56 10.27
C GLU A 43 8.56 0.45 8.91
N HIS A 44 7.75 1.43 8.51
CA HIS A 44 7.16 1.50 7.18
C HIS A 44 8.24 1.49 6.08
N SER A 45 9.29 2.29 6.25
CA SER A 45 10.40 2.35 5.28
C SER A 45 11.13 1.00 5.14
N LYS A 46 11.38 0.30 6.26
CA LYS A 46 11.99 -1.04 6.24
C LYS A 46 11.07 -2.07 5.59
N ALA A 47 9.79 -2.07 5.96
CA ALA A 47 8.80 -2.99 5.42
C ALA A 47 8.61 -2.79 3.91
N ALA A 48 8.60 -1.54 3.46
CA ALA A 48 8.52 -1.18 2.05
C ALA A 48 9.71 -1.73 1.25
N GLU A 49 10.94 -1.59 1.77
CA GLU A 49 12.13 -2.13 1.10
C GLU A 49 12.08 -3.66 1.00
N ILE A 50 11.69 -4.36 2.08
CA ILE A 50 11.54 -5.82 2.07
C ILE A 50 10.49 -6.25 1.04
N ALA A 51 9.35 -5.56 1.00
CA ALA A 51 8.29 -5.84 0.03
C ALA A 51 8.76 -5.56 -1.40
N ARG A 52 9.51 -4.48 -1.63
CA ARG A 52 10.07 -4.13 -2.93
C ARG A 52 11.05 -5.19 -3.44
N VAL A 53 11.98 -5.64 -2.59
CA VAL A 53 12.90 -6.74 -2.90
C VAL A 53 12.11 -8.01 -3.23
N THR A 54 11.05 -8.30 -2.48
CA THR A 54 10.18 -9.47 -2.75
C THR A 54 9.51 -9.37 -4.12
N LEU A 55 8.98 -8.20 -4.48
CA LEU A 55 8.36 -7.97 -5.79
C LEU A 55 9.38 -8.13 -6.93
N LEU A 56 10.59 -7.60 -6.78
CA LEU A 56 11.66 -7.70 -7.78
C LEU A 56 12.13 -9.14 -8.03
N ASN A 57 12.03 -10.01 -7.03
CA ASN A 57 12.47 -11.41 -7.14
C ASN A 57 11.34 -12.39 -7.45
N LYS A 58 10.10 -11.91 -7.64
CA LYS A 58 8.95 -12.77 -7.88
C LYS A 58 8.68 -12.91 -9.39
N GLU A 59 8.57 -14.15 -9.84
CA GLU A 59 8.18 -14.44 -11.22
C GLU A 59 6.80 -13.86 -11.54
N ASN A 60 6.64 -13.35 -12.77
CA ASN A 60 5.38 -12.80 -13.31
C ASN A 60 4.84 -11.53 -12.61
N VAL A 61 5.67 -10.80 -11.86
CA VAL A 61 5.35 -9.43 -11.45
C VAL A 61 5.73 -8.48 -12.59
N SER A 62 4.79 -7.62 -13.01
CA SER A 62 5.07 -6.63 -14.06
C SER A 62 5.72 -5.37 -13.47
N ASP A 63 6.52 -4.68 -14.28
CA ASP A 63 7.12 -3.39 -13.91
C ASP A 63 6.07 -2.36 -13.48
N MET A 64 4.85 -2.45 -14.04
CA MET A 64 3.73 -1.59 -13.66
C MET A 64 3.27 -1.82 -12.22
N VAL A 65 3.33 -3.07 -11.72
CA VAL A 65 3.03 -3.38 -10.32
C VAL A 65 4.09 -2.78 -9.41
N ILE A 66 5.37 -2.88 -9.77
CA ILE A 66 6.47 -2.30 -9.00
C ILE A 66 6.37 -0.78 -8.97
N ALA A 67 6.14 -0.14 -10.11
CA ALA A 67 5.97 1.31 -10.18
C ALA A 67 4.75 1.80 -9.38
N SER A 68 3.63 1.07 -9.45
CA SER A 68 2.44 1.39 -8.66
C SER A 68 2.70 1.20 -7.15
N PHE A 69 3.41 0.15 -6.76
CA PHE A 69 3.83 -0.07 -5.38
C PHE A 69 4.69 1.08 -4.86
N ASP A 70 5.74 1.47 -5.60
CA ASP A 70 6.65 2.56 -5.23
C ASP A 70 5.88 3.89 -5.04
N LEU A 71 4.94 4.19 -5.95
CA LEU A 71 4.07 5.36 -5.85
C LEU A 71 3.20 5.34 -4.57
N HIS A 72 2.56 4.21 -4.27
CA HIS A 72 1.68 4.11 -3.10
C HIS A 72 2.44 4.14 -1.78
N VAL A 73 3.63 3.51 -1.71
CA VAL A 73 4.54 3.63 -0.56
C VAL A 73 4.98 5.08 -0.33
N GLN A 74 5.31 5.80 -1.40
CA GLN A 74 5.68 7.21 -1.30
C GLN A 74 4.52 8.07 -0.77
N ASN A 75 3.30 7.85 -1.27
CA ASN A 75 2.10 8.54 -0.79
C ASN A 75 1.83 8.25 0.69
N MET A 76 1.93 6.98 1.13
CA MET A 76 1.75 6.60 2.53
C MET A 76 2.80 7.24 3.44
N SER A 77 4.07 7.24 3.02
CA SER A 77 5.15 7.91 3.77
C SER A 77 4.90 9.42 3.89
N SER A 78 4.43 10.05 2.81
CA SER A 78 4.12 11.49 2.80
C SER A 78 2.95 11.82 3.73
N ASN A 79 1.93 10.96 3.77
CA ASN A 79 0.80 11.10 4.70
C ASN A 79 1.24 10.92 6.16
N LEU A 80 2.17 10.00 6.45
CA LEU A 80 2.72 9.85 7.81
C LEU A 80 3.53 11.07 8.24
N GLN A 81 4.31 11.65 7.33
CA GLN A 81 5.11 12.83 7.60
C GLN A 81 4.26 14.08 7.85
N SER A 82 3.08 14.20 7.22
CA SER A 82 2.18 15.34 7.46
C SER A 82 1.47 15.31 8.82
N LEU A 83 1.55 14.18 9.54
CA LEU A 83 0.99 14.01 10.89
C LEU A 83 2.01 14.31 12.01
N GLN A 84 3.28 14.53 11.68
CA GLN A 84 4.34 14.93 12.62
C GLN A 84 4.33 16.45 12.85
#